data_AF-B0RCS6-F1
#
_entry.id   AF-B0RCS6-F1
#
_cell.length_a   1.000
_cell.length_b   1.000
_cell.length_c   1.000
_cell.angle_alpha   90.00
_cell.angle_beta   90.00
_cell.angle_gamma   90.00
#
_symmetry.space_group_name_H-M   'P 1'
#
loop_
_entity.id
_entity.type
_entity.pdbx_description
1 polymer ?
#
loop_
_entity_poly.entity_id
_entity_poly.type
_entity_poly.pdbx_seq_one_letter_code
_entity_poly.pdbx_strand_id
1 'polypeptide(L)'
;MNRSIPALAIAGALVLGSAIVAAPAQATPGDGTYYSVPGTSFLFTVDAVDGKPALGVATYEEWQEDGFPSPRPAAVEYLKYTWDSTIYQDATVDGVSFSTRIDYATWRSVGFPAPRTDRLAADSEIHRYTGSDELFVWAGAAFTDDPAVHKLTFAEFAHLGYPAVDYESEPEFRKLSWSPNIVGPVDQAGTIGVVDFATWDYYARPTPQIVTSFDGDRFCKAAGSADIRYVGIAAPKGVKLSYAQWREAGFPAPGRC
;
A
#
# COMPACT_ATOMS: atom_id res chain seq x y z
N MET A 1 48.04 -58.46 3.06
CA MET A 1 47.44 -58.53 4.41
C MET A 1 45.94 -58.28 4.23
N ASN A 2 45.23 -59.33 3.81
CA ASN A 2 44.48 -60.28 4.64
C ASN A 2 43.20 -59.62 5.19
N ARG A 3 42.07 -59.73 4.47
CA ARG A 3 41.05 -60.83 4.47
C ARG A 3 39.79 -60.24 5.16
N SER A 4 38.54 -60.31 4.67
CA SER A 4 37.82 -61.38 3.96
C SER A 4 36.50 -60.84 3.34
N ILE A 5 36.03 -61.46 2.25
CA ILE A 5 34.64 -61.46 1.71
C ILE A 5 34.06 -62.85 2.04
N PRO A 6 32.80 -63.03 2.53
CA PRO A 6 31.61 -63.34 1.69
C PRO A 6 30.28 -62.83 2.36
N ALA A 7 29.04 -62.95 1.87
CA ALA A 7 28.36 -63.27 0.61
C ALA A 7 26.83 -63.20 0.89
N LEU A 8 26.03 -62.87 -0.13
CA LEU A 8 24.60 -63.23 -0.35
C LEU A 8 23.54 -62.78 0.71
N ALA A 9 22.30 -62.43 0.38
CA ALA A 9 21.44 -62.82 -0.73
C ALA A 9 20.43 -61.70 -1.09
N ILE A 10 20.04 -61.71 -2.36
CA ILE A 10 18.88 -60.98 -2.91
C ILE A 10 17.60 -61.69 -2.43
N ALA A 11 16.66 -60.95 -1.85
CA ALA A 11 15.24 -61.29 -1.87
C ALA A 11 14.43 -59.99 -1.91
N GLY A 12 13.62 -59.83 -2.95
CA GLY A 12 12.87 -58.61 -3.22
C GLY A 12 11.68 -58.42 -2.28
N ALA A 13 11.32 -57.15 -2.11
CA ALA A 13 9.96 -56.73 -1.84
C ALA A 13 9.75 -55.40 -2.54
N LEU A 14 8.88 -55.39 -3.56
CA LEU A 14 8.24 -54.17 -4.03
C LEU A 14 7.52 -53.55 -2.84
N VAL A 15 8.09 -52.50 -2.26
CA VAL A 15 7.31 -51.57 -1.44
C VAL A 15 6.94 -50.45 -2.37
N LEU A 16 5.67 -50.46 -2.78
CA LEU A 16 4.96 -49.31 -3.32
C LEU A 16 5.19 -48.16 -2.35
N GLY A 17 6.13 -47.27 -2.69
CA GLY A 17 6.37 -46.04 -1.98
C GLY A 17 5.11 -45.19 -2.14
N SER A 18 4.26 -45.24 -1.12
CA SER A 18 3.13 -44.37 -0.92
C SER A 18 3.61 -42.93 -1.14
N ALA A 19 3.14 -42.32 -2.22
CA ALA A 19 3.16 -40.88 -2.34
C ALA A 19 2.43 -40.35 -1.11
N ILE A 20 3.18 -39.78 -0.16
CA ILE A 20 2.62 -38.91 0.84
C ILE A 20 2.18 -37.68 0.05
N VAL A 21 0.98 -37.73 -0.50
CA VAL A 21 0.28 -36.54 -0.95
C VAL A 21 0.09 -35.74 0.34
N ALA A 22 0.87 -34.68 0.51
CA ALA A 22 0.54 -33.67 1.49
C ALA A 22 -0.88 -33.22 1.14
N ALA A 23 -1.86 -33.61 1.97
CA ALA A 23 -3.19 -33.06 1.85
C ALA A 23 -3.03 -31.54 1.89
N PRO A 24 -3.65 -30.76 0.99
CA PRO A 24 -3.72 -29.33 1.18
C PRO A 24 -4.29 -29.13 2.57
N ALA A 25 -3.59 -28.36 3.40
CA ALA A 25 -4.15 -27.90 4.65
C ALA A 25 -5.37 -27.06 4.30
N GLN A 26 -6.55 -27.69 4.28
CA GLN A 26 -7.79 -26.95 4.31
C GLN A 26 -7.79 -26.25 5.67
N ALA A 27 -7.48 -24.96 5.64
CA ALA A 27 -7.88 -24.06 6.72
C ALA A 27 -9.34 -24.40 7.02
N THR A 28 -9.64 -24.68 8.29
CA THR A 28 -11.03 -24.90 8.68
C THR A 28 -11.81 -23.71 8.16
N PRO A 29 -12.80 -23.91 7.27
CA PRO A 29 -13.63 -22.82 6.82
C PRO A 29 -14.24 -22.15 8.06
N GLY A 30 -14.65 -20.90 7.93
CA GLY A 30 -15.54 -20.25 8.88
C GLY A 30 -16.76 -21.13 9.18
N ASP A 31 -17.73 -20.60 9.91
CA ASP A 31 -18.93 -21.37 10.27
C ASP A 31 -19.80 -21.84 9.08
N GLY A 32 -19.33 -21.69 7.83
CA GLY A 32 -20.02 -21.99 6.58
C GLY A 32 -21.02 -20.90 6.20
N THR A 33 -21.00 -19.73 6.86
CA THR A 33 -21.90 -18.63 6.55
C THR A 33 -21.40 -17.82 5.37
N TYR A 34 -22.26 -17.72 4.36
CA TYR A 34 -22.09 -16.84 3.22
C TYR A 34 -22.82 -15.53 3.48
N TYR A 35 -22.20 -14.42 3.11
CA TYR A 35 -22.76 -13.08 3.25
C TYR A 35 -22.99 -12.46 1.87
N SER A 36 -24.13 -11.80 1.69
CA SER A 36 -24.42 -11.02 0.48
C SER A 36 -24.37 -9.53 0.78
N VAL A 37 -23.71 -8.77 -0.10
CA VAL A 37 -23.69 -7.31 -0.04
C VAL A 37 -24.58 -6.75 -1.15
N PRO A 38 -25.57 -5.90 -0.83
CA PRO A 38 -26.46 -5.28 -1.80
C PRO A 38 -25.72 -4.66 -2.99
N GLY A 39 -26.17 -4.97 -4.21
CA GLY A 39 -25.58 -4.41 -5.43
C GLY A 39 -24.30 -5.11 -5.91
N THR A 40 -23.81 -6.11 -5.17
CA THR A 40 -22.68 -6.96 -5.59
C THR A 40 -23.17 -8.34 -6.03
N SER A 41 -22.41 -9.00 -6.92
CA SER A 41 -22.65 -10.39 -7.30
C SER A 41 -21.82 -11.39 -6.50
N PHE A 42 -20.93 -10.90 -5.63
CA PHE A 42 -20.04 -11.74 -4.83
C PHE A 42 -20.73 -12.19 -3.55
N LEU A 43 -20.35 -13.38 -3.09
CA LEU A 43 -20.62 -13.83 -1.73
C LEU A 43 -19.34 -13.74 -0.94
N PHE A 44 -19.45 -13.34 0.32
CA PHE A 44 -18.33 -13.18 1.23
C PHE A 44 -18.37 -14.25 2.31
N THR A 45 -17.20 -14.68 2.74
CA THR A 45 -17.01 -15.53 3.93
C THR A 45 -16.16 -14.79 4.93
N VAL A 46 -16.22 -15.21 6.19
CA VAL A 46 -15.29 -14.75 7.22
C VAL A 46 -14.62 -15.99 7.78
N ASP A 47 -13.31 -16.06 7.55
CA ASP A 47 -12.46 -17.18 7.95
C ASP A 47 -11.45 -16.71 9.00
N ALA A 48 -10.86 -17.63 9.75
CA ALA A 48 -9.80 -17.28 10.71
C ALA A 48 -8.42 -17.49 10.09
N VAL A 49 -7.67 -16.40 9.86
CA VAL A 49 -6.27 -16.42 9.43
C VAL A 49 -5.41 -15.98 10.61
N ASP A 50 -4.48 -16.85 11.04
CA ASP A 50 -3.64 -16.64 12.23
C ASP A 50 -4.44 -16.26 13.50
N GLY A 51 -5.63 -16.85 13.64
CA GLY A 51 -6.53 -16.61 14.77
C GLY A 51 -7.28 -15.28 14.74
N LYS A 52 -7.23 -14.55 13.62
CA LYS A 52 -7.97 -13.31 13.40
C LYS A 52 -9.02 -13.49 12.30
N PRO A 53 -10.20 -12.85 12.41
CA PRO A 53 -11.18 -12.90 11.34
C PRO A 53 -10.64 -12.19 10.10
N ALA A 54 -10.81 -12.80 8.94
CA ALA A 54 -10.36 -12.34 7.64
C ALA A 54 -11.49 -12.51 6.62
N LEU A 55 -11.67 -11.47 5.79
CA LEU A 55 -12.67 -11.48 4.74
C LEU A 55 -12.21 -12.37 3.57
N GLY A 56 -13.06 -13.29 3.15
CA GLY A 56 -12.92 -14.07 1.93
C GLY A 56 -13.99 -13.72 0.90
N VAL A 57 -13.69 -13.96 -0.38
CA VAL A 57 -14.69 -13.97 -1.46
C VAL A 57 -14.93 -15.42 -1.84
N ALA A 58 -16.16 -15.88 -1.69
CA ALA A 58 -16.52 -17.23 -2.06
C ALA A 58 -16.69 -17.37 -3.57
N THR A 59 -16.17 -18.48 -4.09
CA THR A 59 -16.40 -18.93 -5.46
C THR A 59 -17.77 -19.60 -5.60
N TYR A 60 -18.22 -19.75 -6.84
CA TYR A 60 -19.47 -20.46 -7.11
C TYR A 60 -19.35 -21.95 -6.75
N GLU A 61 -18.19 -22.54 -7.03
CA GLU A 61 -17.89 -23.95 -6.75
C GLU A 61 -17.93 -24.24 -5.26
N GLU A 62 -17.31 -23.40 -4.42
CA GLU A 62 -17.39 -23.52 -2.94
C GLU A 62 -18.83 -23.42 -2.46
N TRP A 63 -19.57 -22.40 -2.91
CA TRP A 63 -20.97 -22.22 -2.54
C TRP A 63 -21.86 -23.39 -3.00
N GLN A 64 -21.54 -23.99 -4.14
CA GLN A 64 -22.21 -25.18 -4.67
C GLN A 64 -21.89 -26.44 -3.86
N GLU A 65 -20.61 -26.66 -3.51
CA GLU A 65 -20.16 -27.80 -2.71
C GLU A 65 -20.81 -27.79 -1.32
N ASP A 66 -21.04 -26.60 -0.76
CA ASP A 66 -21.75 -26.40 0.50
C ASP A 66 -23.28 -26.51 0.38
N GLY A 67 -23.80 -26.77 -0.82
CA GLY A 67 -25.22 -27.04 -1.06
C GLY A 67 -26.09 -25.79 -1.25
N PHE A 68 -25.51 -24.69 -1.74
CA PHE A 68 -26.18 -23.41 -1.96
C PHE A 68 -26.88 -22.84 -0.72
N PRO A 69 -26.19 -22.74 0.44
CA PRO A 69 -26.78 -22.12 1.62
C PRO A 69 -27.26 -20.71 1.30
N SER A 70 -28.42 -20.32 1.84
CA SER A 70 -28.96 -18.97 1.63
C SER A 70 -28.06 -17.93 2.29
N PRO A 71 -27.50 -16.96 1.53
CA PRO A 71 -26.60 -15.97 2.10
C PRO A 71 -27.32 -15.05 3.09
N ARG A 72 -26.62 -14.67 4.16
CA ARG A 72 -27.09 -13.64 5.10
C ARG A 72 -26.78 -12.25 4.56
N PRO A 73 -27.74 -11.31 4.54
CA PRO A 73 -27.45 -9.96 4.10
C PRO A 73 -26.49 -9.26 5.07
N ALA A 74 -25.46 -8.60 4.54
CA ALA A 74 -24.56 -7.75 5.31
C ALA A 74 -25.25 -6.46 5.74
N ALA A 75 -24.84 -5.91 6.89
CA ALA A 75 -25.17 -4.54 7.25
C ALA A 75 -24.33 -3.59 6.38
N VAL A 76 -24.97 -2.59 5.78
CA VAL A 76 -24.30 -1.67 4.87
C VAL A 76 -24.60 -0.23 5.20
N GLU A 77 -23.56 0.59 5.17
CA GLU A 77 -23.63 2.05 5.21
C GLU A 77 -22.95 2.62 3.96
N TYR A 78 -23.36 3.82 3.54
CA TYR A 78 -22.78 4.48 2.37
C TYR A 78 -22.05 5.73 2.81
N LEU A 79 -20.87 5.94 2.26
CA LEU A 79 -20.02 7.07 2.60
C LEU A 79 -19.55 7.80 1.36
N LYS A 80 -19.22 9.07 1.55
CA LYS A 80 -18.66 9.93 0.54
C LYS A 80 -17.81 10.99 1.22
N TYR A 81 -16.61 11.22 0.71
CA TYR A 81 -15.77 12.31 1.20
C TYR A 81 -16.21 13.67 0.64
N THR A 82 -15.95 14.75 1.38
CA THR A 82 -16.34 16.09 0.96
C THR A 82 -15.49 16.63 -0.20
N TRP A 83 -14.31 16.03 -0.42
CA TRP A 83 -13.36 16.41 -1.47
C TRP A 83 -13.46 15.56 -2.75
N ASP A 84 -14.22 14.46 -2.72
CA ASP A 84 -14.28 13.53 -3.85
C ASP A 84 -15.73 13.06 -4.13
N SER A 85 -15.97 12.59 -5.36
CA SER A 85 -17.29 12.12 -5.79
C SER A 85 -17.54 10.62 -5.59
N THR A 86 -16.51 9.83 -5.26
CA THR A 86 -16.60 8.39 -5.06
C THR A 86 -17.54 8.07 -3.91
N ILE A 87 -18.42 7.10 -4.16
CA ILE A 87 -19.29 6.52 -3.14
C ILE A 87 -18.63 5.23 -2.65
N TYR A 88 -18.47 5.13 -1.34
CA TYR A 88 -18.03 3.94 -0.66
C TYR A 88 -19.24 3.21 -0.10
N GLN A 89 -19.25 1.90 -0.25
CA GLN A 89 -20.19 0.99 0.39
C GLN A 89 -19.43 0.25 1.49
N ASP A 90 -19.68 0.65 2.74
CA ASP A 90 -19.10 0.02 3.92
C ASP A 90 -20.01 -1.11 4.37
N ALA A 91 -19.54 -2.34 4.18
CA ALA A 91 -20.23 -3.54 4.60
C ALA A 91 -19.61 -4.07 5.90
N THR A 92 -20.45 -4.63 6.77
CA THR A 92 -20.00 -5.36 7.96
C THR A 92 -20.58 -6.77 7.94
N VAL A 93 -19.69 -7.76 7.98
CA VAL A 93 -19.98 -9.20 7.99
C VAL A 93 -19.24 -9.85 9.14
N ASP A 94 -19.99 -10.50 10.04
CA ASP A 94 -19.43 -11.15 11.24
C ASP A 94 -18.42 -10.30 12.04
N GLY A 95 -18.69 -8.98 12.16
CA GLY A 95 -17.81 -8.05 12.87
C GLY A 95 -16.58 -7.56 12.10
N VAL A 96 -16.38 -8.03 10.86
CA VAL A 96 -15.37 -7.51 9.92
C VAL A 96 -16.02 -6.44 9.06
N SER A 97 -15.49 -5.22 9.11
CA SER A 97 -15.91 -4.11 8.24
C SER A 97 -14.94 -3.95 7.09
N PHE A 98 -15.47 -3.66 5.90
CA PHE A 98 -14.69 -3.37 4.70
C PHE A 98 -15.47 -2.40 3.80
N SER A 99 -14.77 -1.73 2.91
CA SER A 99 -15.31 -0.71 2.01
C SER A 99 -15.11 -1.10 0.56
N THR A 100 -16.11 -0.92 -0.28
CA THR A 100 -15.95 -1.02 -1.73
C THR A 100 -16.31 0.30 -2.40
N ARG A 101 -15.61 0.66 -3.47
CA ARG A 101 -16.00 1.79 -4.33
C ARG A 101 -17.13 1.32 -5.24
N ILE A 102 -18.26 2.01 -5.22
CA ILE A 102 -19.40 1.66 -6.08
C ILE A 102 -19.58 2.69 -7.19
N ASP A 103 -19.93 2.21 -8.38
CA ASP A 103 -20.26 3.06 -9.50
C ASP A 103 -21.71 3.57 -9.42
N TYR A 104 -22.07 4.42 -10.38
CA TYR A 104 -23.41 4.97 -10.46
C TYR A 104 -24.50 3.91 -10.70
N ALA A 105 -24.21 2.84 -11.43
CA ALA A 105 -25.18 1.79 -11.72
C ALA A 105 -25.51 0.99 -10.46
N THR A 106 -24.51 0.65 -9.67
CA THR A 106 -24.66 -0.01 -8.37
C THR A 106 -25.33 0.91 -7.36
N TRP A 107 -24.91 2.18 -7.25
CA TRP A 107 -25.56 3.15 -6.35
C TRP A 107 -27.05 3.37 -6.70
N ARG A 108 -27.39 3.33 -8.01
CA ARG A 108 -28.77 3.36 -8.48
C ARG A 108 -29.54 2.09 -8.14
N SER A 109 -28.93 0.90 -8.29
CA SER A 109 -29.62 -0.38 -8.05
C SER A 109 -30.02 -0.56 -6.58
N VAL A 110 -29.25 0.04 -5.67
CA VAL A 110 -29.54 0.07 -4.23
C VAL A 110 -30.41 1.27 -3.80
N GLY A 111 -30.90 2.07 -4.75
CA GLY A 111 -31.92 3.11 -4.50
C GLY A 111 -31.38 4.48 -4.10
N PHE A 112 -30.13 4.82 -4.44
CA PHE A 112 -29.50 6.12 -4.12
C PHE A 112 -29.55 6.51 -2.64
N PRO A 113 -29.09 5.64 -1.73
CA PRO A 113 -28.96 5.99 -0.32
C PRO A 113 -28.09 7.23 -0.15
N ALA A 114 -28.52 8.14 0.73
CA ALA A 114 -27.76 9.34 1.05
C ALA A 114 -26.48 8.94 1.81
N PRO A 115 -25.28 9.24 1.27
CA PRO A 115 -24.05 8.86 1.93
C PRO A 115 -23.77 9.75 3.15
N ARG A 116 -23.19 9.16 4.18
CA ARG A 116 -22.54 9.91 5.27
C ARG A 116 -21.23 10.51 4.79
N THR A 117 -20.82 11.60 5.42
CA THR A 117 -19.61 12.33 5.02
C THR A 117 -18.68 12.64 6.18
N ASP A 118 -19.07 12.26 7.40
CA ASP A 118 -18.53 12.68 8.69
C ASP A 118 -17.63 11.62 9.36
N ARG A 119 -17.15 10.63 8.59
CA ARG A 119 -16.20 9.61 9.03
C ARG A 119 -15.48 9.00 7.84
N LEU A 120 -14.39 8.28 8.12
CA LEU A 120 -13.67 7.48 7.14
C LEU A 120 -14.45 6.22 6.75
N ALA A 121 -14.25 5.78 5.52
CA ALA A 121 -14.62 4.44 5.07
C ALA A 121 -13.75 3.40 5.82
N ALA A 122 -14.30 2.23 6.11
CA ALA A 122 -13.64 1.16 6.87
C ALA A 122 -12.21 0.84 6.42
N ASP A 123 -11.92 0.80 5.12
CA ASP A 123 -10.58 0.51 4.57
C ASP A 123 -9.72 1.77 4.32
N SER A 124 -10.06 2.91 4.93
CA SER A 124 -9.30 4.15 4.82
C SER A 124 -8.53 4.48 6.10
N GLU A 125 -7.35 5.04 5.94
CA GLU A 125 -6.42 5.32 7.05
C GLU A 125 -5.96 6.77 7.04
N ILE A 126 -5.67 7.31 8.22
CA ILE A 126 -4.94 8.57 8.41
C ILE A 126 -3.45 8.30 8.52
N HIS A 127 -2.72 8.87 7.58
CA HIS A 127 -1.26 8.83 7.50
C HIS A 127 -0.66 10.19 7.88
N ARG A 128 0.48 10.15 8.56
CA ARG A 128 1.29 11.33 8.90
C ARG A 128 2.77 11.03 8.67
N TYR A 129 3.51 12.02 8.19
CA TYR A 129 4.97 11.95 8.17
C TYR A 129 5.57 12.49 9.47
N THR A 130 6.57 11.81 10.02
CA THR A 130 7.29 12.22 11.23
C THR A 130 7.80 13.65 11.09
N GLY A 131 7.43 14.51 12.05
CA GLY A 131 7.83 15.93 12.07
C GLY A 131 7.05 16.85 11.14
N SER A 132 5.95 16.36 10.53
CA SER A 132 4.99 17.16 9.76
C SER A 132 3.63 17.19 10.44
N ASP A 133 2.96 18.34 10.38
CA ASP A 133 1.55 18.48 10.81
C ASP A 133 0.56 18.16 9.67
N GLU A 134 1.07 17.78 8.49
CA GLU A 134 0.23 17.39 7.36
C GLU A 134 -0.36 15.99 7.59
N LEU A 135 -1.68 15.88 7.43
CA LEU A 135 -2.43 14.63 7.52
C LEU A 135 -2.91 14.22 6.13
N PHE A 136 -2.87 12.93 5.85
CA PHE A 136 -3.28 12.36 4.58
C PHE A 136 -4.30 11.25 4.82
N VAL A 137 -5.38 11.23 4.06
CA VAL A 137 -6.24 10.05 3.95
C VAL A 137 -5.69 9.19 2.83
N TRP A 138 -5.38 7.94 3.15
CA TRP A 138 -5.18 6.89 2.16
C TRP A 138 -6.51 6.16 2.00
N ALA A 139 -7.29 6.59 1.01
CA ALA A 139 -8.62 6.08 0.77
C ALA A 139 -8.57 4.73 0.06
N GLY A 140 -8.38 3.68 0.85
CA GLY A 140 -8.43 2.30 0.41
C GLY A 140 -9.86 1.84 0.13
N ALA A 141 -9.94 0.68 -0.51
CA ALA A 141 -11.15 -0.10 -0.65
C ALA A 141 -10.73 -1.56 -0.89
N ALA A 142 -11.53 -2.50 -0.42
CA ALA A 142 -11.38 -3.89 -0.74
C ALA A 142 -11.33 -4.10 -2.26
N PHE A 143 -10.50 -5.07 -2.68
CA PHE A 143 -10.32 -5.48 -4.07
C PHE A 143 -9.70 -4.44 -5.01
N THR A 144 -9.04 -3.41 -4.46
CA THR A 144 -8.19 -2.48 -5.22
C THR A 144 -6.86 -2.23 -4.51
N ASP A 145 -5.77 -2.29 -5.27
CA ASP A 145 -4.42 -2.00 -4.77
C ASP A 145 -4.02 -0.53 -4.95
N ASP A 146 -4.95 0.33 -5.39
CA ASP A 146 -4.71 1.74 -5.71
C ASP A 146 -5.51 2.65 -4.77
N PRO A 147 -4.95 3.01 -3.60
CA PRO A 147 -5.58 3.95 -2.70
C PRO A 147 -5.54 5.35 -3.30
N ALA A 148 -6.62 6.10 -3.15
CA ALA A 148 -6.59 7.53 -3.48
C ALA A 148 -6.00 8.29 -2.28
N VAL A 149 -4.92 9.04 -2.50
CA VAL A 149 -4.29 9.84 -1.43
C VAL A 149 -4.84 11.25 -1.46
N HIS A 150 -5.28 11.76 -0.30
CA HIS A 150 -5.77 13.14 -0.15
C HIS A 150 -5.13 13.81 1.06
N LYS A 151 -4.53 14.99 0.85
CA LYS A 151 -4.03 15.83 1.95
C LYS A 151 -5.20 16.57 2.59
N LEU A 152 -5.45 16.29 3.86
CA LEU A 152 -6.53 16.91 4.61
C LEU A 152 -6.26 18.38 4.89
N THR A 153 -7.27 19.19 4.66
CA THR A 153 -7.39 20.50 5.31
C THR A 153 -7.88 20.33 6.74
N PHE A 154 -7.65 21.35 7.58
CA PHE A 154 -8.17 21.35 8.95
C PHE A 154 -9.70 21.19 9.02
N ALA A 155 -10.43 21.81 8.08
CA ALA A 155 -11.89 21.72 8.04
C ALA A 155 -12.38 20.30 7.72
N GLU A 156 -11.71 19.61 6.80
CA GLU A 156 -12.01 18.21 6.48
C GLU A 156 -11.69 17.29 7.66
N PHE A 157 -10.53 17.48 8.30
CA PHE A 157 -10.14 16.71 9.49
C PHE A 157 -11.15 16.90 10.64
N ALA A 158 -11.61 18.13 10.87
CA ALA A 158 -12.65 18.43 11.86
C ALA A 158 -14.01 17.83 11.49
N HIS A 159 -14.38 17.86 10.20
CA HIS A 159 -15.64 17.28 9.70
C HIS A 159 -15.69 15.76 9.89
N LEU A 160 -14.54 15.09 9.80
CA LEU A 160 -14.38 13.66 10.11
C LEU A 160 -14.38 13.35 11.62
N GLY A 161 -14.47 14.37 12.49
CA GLY A 161 -14.49 14.19 13.94
C GLY A 161 -13.11 14.01 14.57
N TYR A 162 -12.03 14.50 13.94
CA TYR A 162 -10.65 14.38 14.41
C TYR A 162 -10.19 12.92 14.60
N PRO A 163 -10.24 12.09 13.54
CA PRO A 163 -9.76 10.70 13.62
C PRO A 163 -8.30 10.64 14.12
N ALA A 164 -7.96 9.54 14.79
CA ALA A 164 -6.59 9.29 15.19
C ALA A 164 -5.69 9.07 13.95
N VAL A 165 -4.38 9.23 14.13
CA VAL A 165 -3.41 8.82 13.12
C VAL A 165 -3.23 7.31 13.24
N ASP A 166 -3.46 6.59 12.14
CA ASP A 166 -3.32 5.13 12.07
C ASP A 166 -1.88 4.73 11.79
N TYR A 167 -1.20 5.51 10.94
CA TYR A 167 0.16 5.23 10.49
C TYR A 167 1.03 6.49 10.48
N GLU A 168 2.22 6.37 11.08
CA GLU A 168 3.25 7.41 11.05
C GLU A 168 4.53 6.85 10.42
N SER A 169 5.06 7.54 9.41
CA SER A 169 6.24 7.11 8.65
C SER A 169 7.28 8.22 8.51
N GLU A 170 8.51 7.83 8.21
CA GLU A 170 9.55 8.79 7.87
C GLU A 170 9.21 9.58 6.59
N PRO A 171 9.66 10.84 6.45
CA PRO A 171 9.38 11.63 5.25
C PRO A 171 9.86 10.97 3.96
N GLU A 172 8.92 10.61 3.10
CA GLU A 172 9.21 9.97 1.81
C GLU A 172 9.69 10.97 0.76
N PHE A 173 9.17 12.20 0.82
CA PHE A 173 9.53 13.27 -0.10
C PHE A 173 10.56 14.19 0.54
N ARG A 174 11.72 14.31 -0.11
CA ARG A 174 12.86 15.09 0.38
C ARG A 174 13.43 15.96 -0.71
N LYS A 175 14.02 17.09 -0.35
CA LYS A 175 14.74 17.96 -1.28
C LYS A 175 15.92 18.65 -0.63
N LEU A 176 16.87 19.09 -1.45
CA LEU A 176 17.94 19.97 -0.99
C LEU A 176 17.41 21.42 -0.95
N SER A 177 17.88 22.20 0.01
CA SER A 177 17.47 23.61 0.19
C SER A 177 17.67 24.46 -1.08
N TRP A 178 18.73 24.16 -1.84
CA TRP A 178 19.17 24.89 -3.03
C TRP A 178 18.71 24.28 -4.36
N SER A 179 18.05 23.12 -4.33
CA SER A 179 17.60 22.38 -5.52
C SER A 179 16.07 22.40 -5.62
N PRO A 180 15.49 22.61 -6.82
CA PRO A 180 14.06 22.46 -7.01
C PRO A 180 13.61 21.00 -7.08
N ASN A 181 14.52 20.06 -7.34
CA ASN A 181 14.19 18.66 -7.54
C ASN A 181 13.74 17.99 -6.24
N ILE A 182 12.66 17.22 -6.33
CA ILE A 182 12.10 16.43 -5.24
C ILE A 182 12.55 14.98 -5.45
N VAL A 183 13.13 14.40 -4.41
CA VAL A 183 13.41 12.96 -4.31
C VAL A 183 12.23 12.32 -3.59
N GLY A 184 11.64 11.29 -4.18
CA GLY A 184 10.45 10.62 -3.65
C GLY A 184 10.73 9.27 -2.98
N PRO A 185 9.68 8.47 -2.73
CA PRO A 185 9.80 7.13 -2.18
C PRO A 185 10.55 6.18 -3.11
N VAL A 186 10.86 4.98 -2.60
CA VAL A 186 11.46 3.89 -3.37
C VAL A 186 10.44 3.41 -4.41
N ASP A 187 10.84 3.34 -5.67
CA ASP A 187 9.99 2.84 -6.75
C ASP A 187 9.85 1.31 -6.75
N GLN A 188 9.02 0.77 -7.65
CA GLN A 188 8.81 -0.67 -7.79
C GLN A 188 10.10 -1.45 -8.15
N ALA A 189 11.11 -0.78 -8.71
CA ALA A 189 12.42 -1.37 -9.02
C ALA A 189 13.40 -1.28 -7.84
N GLY A 190 12.96 -0.79 -6.68
CA GLY A 190 13.82 -0.62 -5.50
C GLY A 190 14.74 0.60 -5.60
N THR A 191 14.47 1.54 -6.51
CA THR A 191 15.31 2.71 -6.76
C THR A 191 14.72 3.96 -6.12
N ILE A 192 15.57 4.77 -5.50
CA ILE A 192 15.23 6.11 -5.02
C ILE A 192 15.79 7.17 -5.97
N GLY A 193 15.01 8.20 -6.28
CA GLY A 193 15.43 9.23 -7.23
C GLY A 193 14.48 10.42 -7.33
N VAL A 194 14.80 11.31 -8.27
CA VAL A 194 13.97 12.47 -8.58
C VAL A 194 12.63 12.01 -9.14
N VAL A 195 11.54 12.51 -8.55
CA VAL A 195 10.16 12.26 -9.02
C VAL A 195 9.66 13.43 -9.86
N ASP A 196 8.76 13.12 -10.78
CA ASP A 196 8.05 14.13 -11.57
C ASP A 196 6.83 14.69 -10.81
N PHE A 197 6.21 15.69 -11.41
CA PHE A 197 5.04 16.34 -10.81
C PHE A 197 3.86 15.37 -10.68
N ALA A 198 3.62 14.48 -11.65
CA ALA A 198 2.48 13.58 -11.62
C ALA A 198 2.59 12.57 -10.47
N THR A 199 3.80 12.05 -10.22
CA THR A 199 4.09 11.19 -9.08
C THR A 199 3.91 11.95 -7.78
N TRP A 200 4.48 13.15 -7.64
CA TRP A 200 4.30 13.96 -6.43
C TRP A 200 2.82 14.35 -6.19
N ASP A 201 2.07 14.60 -7.26
CA ASP A 201 0.63 14.92 -7.22
C ASP A 201 -0.24 13.73 -6.81
N TYR A 202 0.11 12.53 -7.27
CA TYR A 202 -0.53 11.27 -6.84
C TYR A 202 -0.50 11.10 -5.32
N TYR A 203 0.59 11.45 -4.65
CA TYR A 203 0.71 11.43 -3.18
C TYR A 203 0.12 12.68 -2.50
N ALA A 204 -0.75 13.43 -3.19
CA ALA A 204 -1.33 14.68 -2.72
C ALA A 204 -0.32 15.77 -2.35
N ARG A 205 0.82 15.79 -3.05
CA ARG A 205 1.89 16.80 -2.95
C ARG A 205 2.35 17.03 -1.51
N PRO A 206 2.92 16.02 -0.81
CA PRO A 206 3.45 16.21 0.54
C PRO A 206 4.52 17.30 0.53
N THR A 207 4.59 18.10 1.59
CA THR A 207 5.63 19.13 1.68
C THR A 207 6.98 18.42 1.83
N PRO A 208 7.92 18.55 0.87
CA PRO A 208 9.16 17.80 0.94
C PRO A 208 10.01 18.25 2.12
N GLN A 209 10.54 17.30 2.90
CA GLN A 209 11.49 17.60 3.95
C GLN A 209 12.78 18.16 3.33
N ILE A 210 13.21 19.32 3.83
CA ILE A 210 14.48 19.92 3.40
C ILE A 210 15.62 19.20 4.11
N VAL A 211 16.51 18.57 3.35
CA VAL A 211 17.71 17.91 3.85
C VAL A 211 18.96 18.65 3.38
N THR A 212 20.06 18.52 4.12
CA THR A 212 21.34 19.16 3.79
C THR A 212 22.09 18.42 2.68
N SER A 213 21.93 17.09 2.62
CA SER A 213 22.58 16.20 1.66
C SER A 213 21.82 14.87 1.58
N PHE A 214 21.96 14.17 0.47
CA PHE A 214 21.62 12.77 0.32
C PHE A 214 22.87 11.89 0.36
N ASP A 215 22.68 10.60 0.60
CA ASP A 215 23.76 9.62 0.57
C ASP A 215 24.39 9.55 -0.83
N GLY A 216 25.72 9.59 -0.86
CA GLY A 216 26.50 9.54 -2.11
C GLY A 216 26.63 10.87 -2.87
N ASP A 217 26.06 11.96 -2.32
CA ASP A 217 26.20 13.31 -2.87
C ASP A 217 27.67 13.73 -2.98
N ARG A 218 28.03 14.30 -4.13
CA ARG A 218 29.39 14.76 -4.43
C ARG A 218 29.36 16.13 -5.08
N PHE A 219 30.20 17.02 -4.57
CA PHE A 219 30.54 18.28 -5.20
C PHE A 219 31.91 18.11 -5.87
N CYS A 220 31.99 18.35 -7.17
CA CYS A 220 33.23 18.16 -7.92
C CYS A 220 33.51 19.33 -8.87
N LYS A 221 34.79 19.48 -9.20
CA LYS A 221 35.32 20.53 -10.06
C LYS A 221 36.31 19.90 -11.05
N ALA A 222 36.14 20.17 -12.33
CA ALA A 222 37.06 19.72 -13.36
C ALA A 222 38.38 20.50 -13.31
N ALA A 223 39.50 19.86 -13.68
CA ALA A 223 40.80 20.52 -13.71
C ALA A 223 40.77 21.76 -14.62
N GLY A 224 41.21 22.91 -14.10
CA GLY A 224 41.23 24.19 -14.83
C GLY A 224 39.87 24.90 -14.97
N SER A 225 38.76 24.28 -14.57
CA SER A 225 37.45 24.94 -14.55
C SER A 225 37.23 25.71 -13.26
N ALA A 226 36.46 26.80 -13.27
CA ALA A 226 35.96 27.45 -12.05
C ALA A 226 34.61 26.88 -11.59
N ASP A 227 33.95 26.08 -12.44
CA ASP A 227 32.60 25.58 -12.21
C ASP A 227 32.57 24.45 -11.19
N ILE A 228 31.63 24.57 -10.25
CA ILE A 228 31.32 23.53 -9.28
C ILE A 228 30.10 22.77 -9.79
N ARG A 229 30.20 21.44 -9.83
CA ARG A 229 29.11 20.55 -10.18
C ARG A 229 28.69 19.75 -8.95
N TYR A 230 27.39 19.58 -8.78
CA TYR A 230 26.82 18.60 -7.88
C TYR A 230 26.43 17.36 -8.67
N VAL A 231 26.68 16.18 -8.12
CA VAL A 231 26.22 14.88 -8.62
C VAL A 231 25.70 14.09 -7.42
N GLY A 232 24.47 13.61 -7.52
CA GLY A 232 23.80 12.87 -6.45
C GLY A 232 22.40 12.45 -6.87
N ILE A 233 21.65 11.82 -5.98
CA ILE A 233 20.33 11.28 -6.34
C ILE A 233 19.34 12.38 -6.76
N ALA A 234 19.50 13.60 -6.24
CA ALA A 234 18.69 14.76 -6.63
C ALA A 234 19.09 15.35 -7.99
N ALA A 235 20.22 14.95 -8.57
CA ALA A 235 20.66 15.34 -9.91
C ALA A 235 21.61 14.28 -10.50
N PRO A 236 21.09 13.13 -10.97
CA PRO A 236 21.91 11.97 -11.35
C PRO A 236 22.82 12.24 -12.57
N LYS A 237 22.42 13.14 -13.47
CA LYS A 237 23.24 13.60 -14.61
C LYS A 237 24.24 14.70 -14.24
N GLY A 238 24.21 15.12 -12.98
CA GLY A 238 24.95 16.26 -12.45
C GLY A 238 24.42 17.62 -12.92
N VAL A 239 24.60 18.63 -12.08
CA VAL A 239 24.19 20.01 -12.36
C VAL A 239 25.31 20.98 -12.01
N LYS A 240 25.53 21.99 -12.87
CA LYS A 240 26.42 23.11 -12.54
C LYS A 240 25.71 24.00 -11.52
N LEU A 241 26.35 24.24 -10.39
CA LEU A 241 25.80 25.13 -9.37
C LEU A 241 26.10 26.58 -9.72
N SER A 242 25.10 27.44 -9.52
CA SER A 242 25.35 28.87 -9.36
C SER A 242 26.08 29.15 -8.04
N TYR A 243 26.69 30.32 -7.92
CA TYR A 243 27.31 30.75 -6.66
C TYR A 243 26.29 30.79 -5.51
N ALA A 244 25.05 31.23 -5.78
CA ALA A 244 23.99 31.26 -4.78
C ALA A 244 23.64 29.86 -4.27
N GLN A 245 23.51 28.88 -5.16
CA GLN A 245 23.25 27.49 -4.78
C GLN A 245 24.41 26.87 -4.02
N TRP A 246 25.66 27.12 -4.43
CA TRP A 246 26.84 26.64 -3.69
C TRP A 246 26.94 27.24 -2.29
N ARG A 247 26.55 28.52 -2.14
CA ARG A 247 26.43 29.18 -0.83
C ARG A 247 25.33 28.55 0.02
N GLU A 248 24.14 28.33 -0.52
CA GLU A 248 23.03 27.68 0.18
C GLU A 248 23.32 26.22 0.55
N ALA A 249 24.15 25.54 -0.24
CA ALA A 249 24.71 24.23 0.09
C ALA A 249 25.76 24.27 1.22
N GLY A 250 26.16 25.46 1.70
CA GLY A 250 27.15 25.62 2.78
C GLY A 250 28.61 25.65 2.34
N PHE A 251 28.90 26.04 1.09
CA PHE A 251 30.25 26.05 0.51
C PHE A 251 31.02 24.73 0.65
N PRO A 252 30.44 23.57 0.27
CA PRO A 252 31.15 22.30 0.31
C PRO A 252 32.40 22.37 -0.56
N ALA A 253 33.53 21.89 -0.02
CA ALA A 253 34.80 21.86 -0.74
C ALA A 253 34.69 20.86 -1.92
N PRO A 254 34.86 21.30 -3.17
CA PRO A 254 34.70 20.41 -4.31
C PRO A 254 35.91 19.47 -4.45
N GLY A 255 35.65 18.18 -4.66
CA GLY A 255 36.63 17.21 -5.10
C GLY A 255 36.95 17.35 -6.60
N ARG A 256 37.80 16.46 -7.13
CA ARG A 256 37.98 16.36 -8.58
C ARG A 256 36.87 15.52 -9.20
N CYS A 257 36.35 15.99 -10.33
CA CYS A 257 35.83 15.10 -11.36
C CYS A 257 37.04 14.66 -12.22
#